data_AF-A0A377DI07-F1
#
_entry.id   AF-A0A377DI07-F1
#
_cell.length_a   1.000
_cell.length_b   1.000
_cell.length_c   1.000
_cell.angle_alpha   90.00
_cell.angle_beta   90.00
_cell.angle_gamma   90.00
#
_symmetry.space_group_name_H-M   'P 1'
#
loop_
_entity.id
_entity.type
_entity.pdbx_description
1 polymer ?
#
loop_
_entity_poly.entity_id
_entity_poly.type
_entity_poly.pdbx_seq_one_letter_code
_entity_poly.pdbx_strand_id
1 'polypeptide(L)'
;MSLAKDNIWKLLAPLVVMGVMFLIPVPDGMPPQAWHYFAVFVAMIVGMILEPIPATAISFIAVTICVIGSNYLLFDAKELADPAFNAQKQALKWGLAGFSSTTVWLVFGAFIFALGYEVPG
;
A
#
# COMPACT_ATOMS: atom_id res chain seq x y z
N MET A 1 -31.38 5.57 -4.12
CA MET A 1 -30.26 5.49 -3.15
C MET A 1 -29.99 4.01 -2.81
N SER A 2 -29.57 3.21 -3.81
CA SER A 2 -29.50 1.73 -3.70
C SER A 2 -28.18 1.13 -4.22
N LEU A 3 -27.13 1.94 -4.39
CA LEU A 3 -25.79 1.45 -4.79
C LEU A 3 -24.90 1.09 -3.59
N ALA A 4 -25.26 1.54 -2.38
CA ALA A 4 -24.42 1.42 -1.19
C ALA A 4 -24.48 0.03 -0.54
N LYS A 5 -25.63 -0.67 -0.62
CA LYS A 5 -25.86 -1.90 0.15
C LYS A 5 -25.17 -3.13 -0.43
N ASP A 6 -25.08 -3.22 -1.76
CA ASP A 6 -24.49 -4.40 -2.42
C ASP A 6 -22.95 -4.38 -2.46
N ASN A 7 -22.33 -3.21 -2.21
CA ASN A 7 -20.87 -3.02 -2.23
C ASN A 7 -20.23 -2.84 -0.84
N ILE A 8 -21.03 -2.60 0.21
CA ILE A 8 -20.50 -2.33 1.56
C ILE A 8 -19.66 -3.49 2.09
N TRP A 9 -20.05 -4.73 1.81
CA TRP A 9 -19.32 -5.91 2.27
C TRP A 9 -17.96 -6.04 1.59
N LYS A 10 -17.84 -5.62 0.31
CA LYS A 10 -16.57 -5.59 -0.42
C LYS A 10 -15.62 -4.51 0.10
N LEU A 11 -16.16 -3.38 0.55
CA LEU A 11 -15.38 -2.34 1.24
C LEU A 11 -14.95 -2.79 2.64
N LEU A 12 -15.79 -3.52 3.35
CA LEU A 12 -15.48 -4.01 4.69
C LEU A 12 -14.54 -5.21 4.67
N ALA A 13 -14.57 -6.07 3.66
CA ALA A 13 -13.76 -7.29 3.60
C ALA A 13 -12.25 -7.05 3.78
N PRO A 14 -11.60 -6.08 3.09
CA PRO A 14 -10.21 -5.71 3.35
C PRO A 14 -9.95 -5.28 4.80
N LEU A 15 -10.85 -4.50 5.38
CA LEU A 15 -10.73 -4.03 6.76
C LEU A 15 -10.89 -5.18 7.77
N VAL A 16 -11.80 -6.12 7.50
CA VAL A 16 -11.99 -7.32 8.30
C VAL A 16 -10.75 -8.21 8.22
N VAL A 17 -10.19 -8.43 7.03
CA VAL A 17 -8.96 -9.22 6.85
C VAL A 17 -7.80 -8.58 7.61
N MET A 18 -7.64 -7.26 7.49
CA MET A 18 -6.63 -6.51 8.24
C MET A 18 -6.81 -6.69 9.76
N GLY A 19 -8.04 -6.52 10.26
CA GLY A 19 -8.36 -6.69 11.68
C GLY A 19 -8.10 -8.10 12.19
N VAL A 20 -8.51 -9.13 11.44
CA VAL A 20 -8.26 -10.53 11.79
C VAL A 20 -6.75 -10.82 11.84
N MET A 21 -5.98 -10.33 10.87
CA MET A 21 -4.54 -10.53 10.86
C MET A 21 -3.82 -9.82 12.02
N PHE A 22 -4.31 -8.67 12.47
CA PHE A 22 -3.78 -8.02 13.68
C PHE A 22 -4.13 -8.75 14.98
N LEU A 23 -5.20 -9.55 15.00
CA LEU A 23 -5.55 -10.39 16.15
C LEU A 23 -4.71 -11.68 16.21
N ILE A 24 -4.17 -12.12 15.07
CA ILE A 24 -3.25 -13.26 15.02
C ILE A 24 -1.89 -12.81 15.57
N PRO A 25 -1.34 -13.52 16.58
CA PRO A 25 -0.05 -13.17 17.15
C PRO A 25 1.06 -13.30 16.09
N VAL A 26 2.07 -12.45 16.22
CA VAL A 26 3.24 -12.46 15.34
C VAL A 26 3.93 -13.82 15.43
N PRO A 27 4.21 -14.49 14.30
CA PRO A 27 4.96 -15.75 14.30
C PRO A 27 6.36 -15.60 14.90
N ASP A 28 6.82 -16.62 15.61
CA ASP A 28 8.15 -16.64 16.21
C ASP A 28 9.24 -16.41 15.15
N GLY A 29 10.21 -15.53 15.48
CA GLY A 29 11.31 -15.19 14.59
C GLY A 29 11.00 -14.09 13.56
N MET A 30 9.79 -13.53 13.54
CA MET A 30 9.44 -12.39 12.69
C MET A 30 9.43 -11.07 13.48
N PRO A 31 10.02 -9.98 12.96
CA PRO A 31 9.86 -8.64 13.55
C PRO A 31 8.38 -8.22 13.57
N PRO A 32 7.87 -7.66 14.66
CA PRO A 32 6.47 -7.26 14.75
C PRO A 32 6.03 -6.35 13.61
N GLN A 33 6.79 -5.30 13.28
CA GLN A 33 6.42 -4.38 12.19
C GLN A 33 6.25 -5.09 10.84
N ALA A 34 7.02 -6.15 10.57
CA ALA A 34 6.93 -6.91 9.33
C ALA A 34 5.60 -7.68 9.23
N TRP A 35 5.12 -8.25 10.33
CA TRP A 35 3.80 -8.91 10.38
C TRP A 35 2.66 -7.91 10.17
N HIS A 36 2.76 -6.74 10.80
CA HIS A 36 1.75 -5.69 10.68
C HIS A 36 1.71 -5.11 9.26
N TYR A 37 2.87 -4.88 8.64
CA TYR A 37 2.98 -4.51 7.23
C TYR A 37 2.38 -5.57 6.31
N PHE A 38 2.69 -6.84 6.57
CA PHE A 38 2.14 -7.96 5.82
C PHE A 38 0.61 -8.01 5.92
N ALA A 39 0.03 -7.73 7.09
CA ALA A 39 -1.42 -7.62 7.26
C ALA A 39 -2.04 -6.53 6.37
N VAL A 40 -1.40 -5.35 6.29
CA VAL A 40 -1.85 -4.27 5.40
C VAL A 40 -1.73 -4.68 3.93
N PHE A 41 -0.66 -5.38 3.57
CA PHE A 41 -0.45 -5.87 2.20
C PHE A 41 -1.50 -6.91 1.78
N VAL A 42 -1.81 -7.89 2.64
CA VAL A 42 -2.85 -8.89 2.35
C VAL A 42 -4.23 -8.23 2.25
N ALA A 43 -4.55 -7.28 3.14
CA ALA A 43 -5.78 -6.50 3.05
C ALA A 43 -5.88 -5.71 1.73
N MET A 44 -4.78 -5.09 1.29
CA MET A 44 -4.71 -4.40 0.00
C MET A 44 -4.99 -5.37 -1.16
N ILE A 45 -4.38 -6.55 -1.17
CA ILE A 45 -4.63 -7.58 -2.20
C ILE A 45 -6.10 -7.98 -2.24
N VAL A 46 -6.71 -8.25 -1.08
CA VAL A 46 -8.14 -8.58 -1.00
C VAL A 46 -8.99 -7.43 -1.56
N GLY A 47 -8.65 -6.18 -1.24
CA GLY A 47 -9.31 -5.01 -1.80
C GLY A 47 -9.19 -4.94 -3.33
N MET A 48 -7.99 -5.16 -3.87
CA MET A 48 -7.75 -5.16 -5.32
C MET A 48 -8.50 -6.27 -6.04
N ILE A 49 -8.62 -7.46 -5.45
CA ILE A 49 -9.35 -8.58 -6.03
C ILE A 49 -10.86 -8.31 -6.03
N LEU A 50 -11.39 -7.74 -4.94
CA LEU A 50 -12.83 -7.45 -4.81
C LEU A 50 -13.25 -6.19 -5.57
N GLU A 51 -12.28 -5.33 -5.88
CA GLU A 51 -12.41 -4.07 -6.62
C GLU A 51 -13.67 -3.25 -6.23
N PRO A 52 -13.87 -2.93 -4.93
CA PRO A 52 -15.00 -2.09 -4.52
C PRO A 52 -14.88 -0.65 -5.04
N ILE A 53 -13.64 -0.22 -5.30
CA ILE A 53 -13.21 1.04 -5.90
C ILE A 53 -12.02 0.74 -6.82
N PRO A 54 -11.57 1.66 -7.70
CA PRO A 54 -10.46 1.42 -8.60
C PRO A 54 -9.21 0.92 -7.88
N ALA A 55 -8.54 -0.11 -8.42
CA ALA A 55 -7.38 -0.75 -7.77
C ALA A 55 -6.27 0.24 -7.41
N THR A 56 -6.06 1.28 -8.23
CA THR A 56 -5.14 2.39 -7.96
C THR A 56 -5.51 3.15 -6.68
N ALA A 57 -6.79 3.43 -6.45
CA ALA A 57 -7.21 4.11 -5.23
C ALA A 57 -6.91 3.25 -3.99
N ILE A 58 -7.11 1.93 -4.08
CA ILE A 58 -6.82 0.98 -3.00
C ILE A 58 -5.32 0.96 -2.67
N SER A 59 -4.44 0.91 -3.68
CA SER A 59 -2.99 0.97 -3.45
C SER A 59 -2.56 2.28 -2.81
N PHE A 60 -3.08 3.42 -3.28
CA PHE A 60 -2.79 4.73 -2.68
C PHE A 60 -3.22 4.84 -1.22
N ILE A 61 -4.40 4.31 -0.87
CA ILE A 61 -4.88 4.27 0.52
C ILE A 61 -3.94 3.41 1.37
N ALA A 62 -3.58 2.22 0.90
CA ALA A 62 -2.68 1.32 1.63
C ALA A 62 -1.29 1.93 1.84
N VAL A 63 -0.70 2.57 0.82
CA VAL A 63 0.58 3.30 0.95
C VAL A 63 0.44 4.43 1.98
N THR A 64 -0.66 5.18 1.96
CA THR A 64 -0.93 6.25 2.91
C THR A 64 -1.03 5.73 4.34
N ILE A 65 -1.71 4.60 4.56
CA ILE A 65 -1.77 3.92 5.86
C ILE A 65 -0.37 3.54 6.33
N CYS A 66 0.47 2.98 5.45
CA CYS A 66 1.86 2.63 5.79
C CYS A 66 2.72 3.85 6.14
N VAL A 67 2.56 4.98 5.45
CA VAL A 67 3.31 6.22 5.74
C VAL A 67 2.88 6.83 7.06
N ILE A 68 1.57 6.95 7.31
CA ILE A 68 1.03 7.51 8.56
C ILE A 68 1.32 6.59 9.75
N GLY A 69 1.16 5.28 9.56
CA GLY A 69 1.45 4.24 10.55
C GLY A 69 2.90 3.76 10.56
N SER A 70 3.83 4.53 9.99
CA SER A 70 5.20 4.09 9.72
C SER A 70 5.97 3.60 10.95
N ASN A 71 5.72 4.20 12.12
CA ASN A 71 6.33 3.76 13.39
C ASN A 71 5.95 2.33 13.80
N TYR A 72 4.82 1.81 13.32
CA TYR A 72 4.32 0.47 13.64
C TYR A 72 4.42 -0.50 12.46
N LEU A 73 4.46 0.03 11.23
CA LEU A 73 4.38 -0.75 10.01
C LEU A 73 5.72 -0.83 9.27
N LEU A 74 6.53 0.22 9.28
CA LEU A 74 7.70 0.31 8.41
C LEU A 74 9.03 0.20 9.15
N PHE A 75 9.12 0.72 10.37
CA PHE A 75 10.39 0.87 11.08
C PHE A 75 10.50 -0.01 12.30
N ASP A 76 11.73 -0.46 12.58
CA ASP A 76 12.03 -1.21 13.79
C ASP A 76 12.17 -0.29 15.00
N ALA A 77 11.94 -0.85 16.20
CA ALA A 77 12.12 -0.12 17.46
C ALA A 77 13.56 0.42 17.62
N LYS A 78 14.54 -0.27 17.04
CA LYS A 78 15.95 0.14 17.04
C LYS A 78 16.19 1.37 16.16
N GLU A 79 15.52 1.46 15.00
CA GLU A 79 15.65 2.59 14.08
C GLU A 79 14.98 3.82 14.67
N LEU A 80 13.82 3.66 15.30
CA LEU A 80 13.10 4.75 15.97
C LEU A 80 13.81 5.28 17.23
N ALA A 81 14.69 4.47 17.83
CA ALA A 81 15.47 4.86 19.00
C ALA A 81 16.71 5.69 18.65
N ASP A 82 17.13 5.73 17.38
CA ASP A 82 18.28 6.52 16.94
C ASP A 82 17.90 8.01 16.85
N PRO A 83 18.56 8.92 17.60
CA PRO A 83 18.30 10.36 17.56
C PRO A 83 18.52 10.99 16.17
N ALA A 84 19.33 10.37 15.31
CA ALA A 84 19.57 10.84 13.95
C ALA A 84 18.50 10.36 12.95
N PHE A 85 17.65 9.39 13.34
CA PHE A 85 16.64 8.81 12.46
C PHE A 85 15.38 9.68 12.40
N ASN A 86 15.16 10.32 11.24
CA ASN A 86 13.94 11.06 10.99
C ASN A 86 12.89 10.15 10.33
N ALA A 87 12.03 9.55 11.16
CA ALA A 87 11.00 8.60 10.72
C ALA A 87 10.06 9.19 9.65
N GLN A 88 9.69 10.47 9.77
CA GLN A 88 8.76 11.13 8.84
C GLN A 88 9.36 11.27 7.45
N LYS A 89 10.63 11.72 7.37
CA LYS A 89 11.35 11.84 6.09
C LYS A 89 11.55 10.47 5.46
N GLN A 90 11.90 9.45 6.24
CA GLN A 90 12.09 8.09 5.71
C GLN A 90 10.77 7.47 5.25
N ALA A 91 9.67 7.69 5.98
CA ALA A 91 8.35 7.18 5.60
C ALA A 91 7.88 7.80 4.29
N LEU A 92 8.03 9.12 4.15
CA LEU A 92 7.68 9.81 2.91
C LEU A 92 8.57 9.35 1.74
N LYS A 93 9.88 9.22 1.98
CA LYS A 93 10.81 8.68 0.98
C LYS A 93 10.40 7.27 0.55
N TRP A 94 10.03 6.41 1.49
CA TRP A 94 9.53 5.06 1.22
C TRP A 94 8.24 5.08 0.39
N GLY A 95 7.24 5.87 0.80
CA GLY A 95 5.95 5.95 0.10
C GLY A 95 6.05 6.51 -1.31
N LEU A 96 7.04 7.36 -1.58
CA LEU A 96 7.29 7.94 -2.90
C LEU A 96 8.28 7.13 -3.76
N ALA A 97 8.97 6.14 -3.18
CA ALA A 97 10.04 5.41 -3.86
C ALA A 97 9.56 4.74 -5.16
N GLY A 98 8.32 4.25 -5.19
CA GLY A 98 7.73 3.62 -6.38
C GLY A 98 7.61 4.57 -7.57
N PHE A 99 7.33 5.86 -7.34
CA PHE A 99 7.18 6.87 -8.40
C PHE A 99 8.51 7.31 -9.01
N SER A 100 9.62 7.03 -8.32
CA SER A 100 10.98 7.28 -8.83
C SER A 100 11.60 6.05 -9.51
N SER A 101 10.82 5.00 -9.76
CA SER A 101 11.34 3.75 -10.36
C SER A 101 11.64 3.91 -11.85
N THR A 102 12.88 3.64 -12.25
CA THR A 102 13.29 3.64 -13.67
C THR A 102 12.43 2.71 -14.51
N THR A 103 12.06 1.53 -13.99
CA THR A 103 11.20 0.57 -14.69
C THR A 103 9.81 1.15 -14.97
N VAL A 104 9.23 1.87 -14.00
CA VAL A 104 7.90 2.51 -14.17
C VAL A 104 7.97 3.58 -15.25
N TRP A 105 9.03 4.40 -15.25
CA TRP A 105 9.23 5.43 -16.27
C TRP A 105 9.52 4.86 -17.66
N LEU A 106 10.21 3.72 -17.76
CA LEU A 106 10.41 3.03 -19.04
C LEU A 106 9.08 2.53 -19.62
N VAL A 107 8.21 1.94 -18.79
CA VAL A 107 6.87 1.51 -19.22
C VAL A 107 6.03 2.71 -19.65
N PHE A 108 6.02 3.79 -18.86
CA PHE A 108 5.34 5.03 -19.22
C PHE A 108 5.83 5.60 -20.56
N GLY A 109 7.15 5.69 -20.77
CA GLY A 109 7.74 6.17 -22.01
C GLY A 109 7.34 5.32 -23.22
N ALA A 110 7.35 3.98 -23.08
CA ALA A 110 6.91 3.08 -24.14
C ALA A 110 5.44 3.30 -24.54
N PHE A 111 4.53 3.50 -23.56
CA PHE A 111 3.13 3.84 -23.83
C PHE A 111 2.97 5.18 -24.54
N ILE A 112 3.70 6.22 -24.13
CA ILE A 112 3.67 7.53 -24.79
C ILE A 112 4.16 7.44 -26.23
N PHE A 113 5.25 6.69 -26.49
CA PHE A 113 5.71 6.47 -27.85
C PHE A 113 4.67 5.73 -28.70
N ALA A 114 4.06 4.67 -28.16
CA ALA A 114 2.99 3.94 -28.86
C ALA A 114 1.81 4.86 -29.23
N LEU A 115 1.33 5.67 -28.28
CA LEU A 115 0.27 6.66 -28.53
C LEU A 115 0.68 7.70 -29.58
N GLY A 116 1.95 8.14 -29.56
CA GLY A 116 2.49 9.08 -30.54
C GLY A 116 2.51 8.54 -31.98
N TYR A 117 2.63 7.22 -32.15
CA TYR A 117 2.51 6.56 -33.46
C TYR A 117 1.06 6.25 -33.85
N GLU A 118 0.14 6.16 -32.89
CA GLU A 118 -1.31 5.96 -33.14
C GLU A 118 -2.03 7.25 -33.57
N VAL A 119 -1.45 8.44 -33.36
CA VAL A 119 -1.99 9.69 -33.93
C VAL A 119 -1.86 9.61 -35.46
N PRO A 120 -2.96 9.54 -36.22
CA PRO A 120 -2.87 9.47 -37.67
C PRO A 120 -2.27 10.77 -38.21
N GLY A 121 -1.41 10.65 -39.21
CA GLY A 121 -1.41 11.62 -40.30
C GLY A 121 -2.69 11.49 -41.11
#